data_AF-A0A6N6VSX2-F1
#
_entry.id   AF-A0A6N6VSX2-F1
#
_cell.length_a   1.000
_cell.length_b   1.000
_cell.length_c   1.000
_cell.angle_alpha   90.00
_cell.angle_beta   90.00
_cell.angle_gamma   90.00
#
_symmetry.space_group_name_H-M   'P 1'
#
loop_
_entity.id
_entity.type
_entity.pdbx_description
1 polymer ?
#
loop_
_entity_poly.entity_id
_entity_poly.type
_entity_poly.pdbx_seq_one_letter_code
_entity_poly.pdbx_strand_id
1 'polypeptide(L)'
;MLKSTLERTPKNMCLQDKYKLFKHYYYFFKMFCFSTILIITSLSKYTLAAEIPKLTQTAIIIPGSNIQAYKYDLSNGLKLIVVPDKRNPIATIHFILDAGSNRESKGTTGLAHFFEHMMFRKTIGTPEGNYDKVLNSVGGSGNAGTNDSFVTFYSSFPGPALETMLKLEAARFQNLDITEPYYSIEKGAVISERKLRVENDPMTRSNELIRAITERDTPMEWMTIGSKKDVENMSIDAAKIFYKNFYTPDNTLMIVGGPFDPKNVATLVQKYFGDWKGKLNIQHNKLPSDYFTRDLGKRFICSAPVFTKKYKIVYPSNTSNIKSIIYSLIFQSLLDDNINGTFERRLLKEKLTTDFNFYKVYWQNQNNPLIVNFSLSKDQKLDPVLKFWEKGIEEVLNKPISDKIRRQILKQLAVSNAETAEKMTGLVNTILDNTFFLNDFNSAGQAEKIVKSITNEAFRQWVKENLGLNKFYITGVVTPNEAPSCNDFYAEYQKNKEAKNVPAK
;
A
#
# COMPACT_ATOMS: atom_id res chain seq x y z
N MET A 1 44.67 34.95 -31.30
CA MET A 1 45.90 35.24 -30.54
C MET A 1 47.15 35.33 -31.43
N LEU A 2 47.53 34.28 -32.18
CA LEU A 2 48.74 34.31 -33.03
C LEU A 2 48.78 35.46 -34.07
N LYS A 3 47.64 35.80 -34.67
CA LYS A 3 47.52 36.89 -35.65
C LYS A 3 47.75 38.29 -35.03
N SER A 4 47.24 38.53 -33.82
CA SER A 4 47.38 39.81 -33.11
C SER A 4 48.78 40.04 -32.53
N THR A 5 49.54 38.97 -32.27
CA THR A 5 50.91 39.07 -31.74
C THR A 5 51.92 39.43 -32.84
N LEU A 6 51.71 38.98 -34.08
CA LEU A 6 52.54 39.32 -35.23
C LEU A 6 52.42 40.79 -35.67
N GLU A 7 51.24 41.40 -35.48
CA GLU A 7 50.99 42.79 -35.82
C GLU A 7 51.62 43.80 -34.82
N ARG A 8 52.03 43.34 -33.63
CA ARG A 8 52.63 44.20 -32.58
C ARG A 8 54.16 44.13 -32.49
N THR A 9 54.82 43.35 -33.34
CA THR A 9 56.30 43.28 -33.35
C THR A 9 56.94 44.53 -34.00
N PRO A 10 58.02 45.10 -33.42
CA PRO A 10 58.68 46.29 -33.98
C PRO A 10 59.15 46.08 -35.43
N LYS A 11 58.99 47.10 -36.29
CA LYS A 11 59.33 47.02 -37.73
C LYS A 11 60.82 46.69 -38.01
N ASN A 12 61.71 46.94 -37.06
CA ASN A 12 63.17 46.80 -37.24
C ASN A 12 63.75 45.47 -36.69
N MET A 13 62.91 44.49 -36.36
CA MET A 13 63.37 43.21 -35.82
C MET A 13 63.82 42.27 -36.96
N CYS A 14 65.06 41.77 -36.88
CA CYS A 14 65.66 40.87 -37.88
C CYS A 14 64.84 39.56 -38.02
N LEU A 15 64.79 39.00 -39.23
CA LEU A 15 64.02 37.79 -39.56
C LEU A 15 64.37 36.59 -38.67
N GLN A 16 65.63 36.46 -38.25
CA GLN A 16 66.07 35.39 -37.34
C GLN A 16 65.43 35.50 -35.95
N ASP A 17 65.26 36.71 -35.43
CA ASP A 17 64.67 36.94 -34.10
C ASP A 17 63.15 36.73 -34.13
N LYS A 18 62.49 37.10 -35.24
CA LYS A 18 61.06 36.76 -35.46
C LYS A 18 60.84 35.26 -35.49
N TYR A 19 61.74 34.50 -36.12
CA TYR A 19 61.68 33.05 -36.17
C TYR A 19 61.90 32.40 -34.79
N LYS A 20 62.86 32.90 -33.99
CA LYS A 20 63.06 32.44 -32.60
C LYS A 20 61.85 32.70 -31.72
N LEU A 21 61.24 33.89 -31.83
CA LEU A 21 60.03 34.23 -31.07
C LEU A 21 58.85 33.31 -31.46
N PHE A 22 58.65 33.10 -32.76
CA PHE A 22 57.60 32.21 -33.27
C PHE A 22 57.79 30.77 -32.81
N LYS A 23 59.04 30.28 -32.82
CA LYS A 23 59.38 28.94 -32.33
C LYS A 23 59.10 28.81 -30.83
N HIS A 24 59.43 29.84 -30.04
CA HIS A 24 59.13 29.88 -28.60
C HIS A 24 57.62 29.85 -28.32
N TYR A 25 56.84 30.69 -28.99
CA TYR A 25 55.38 30.69 -28.84
C TYR A 25 54.73 29.39 -29.33
N TYR A 26 55.26 28.80 -30.41
CA TYR A 26 54.77 27.51 -30.91
C TYR A 26 55.04 26.36 -29.93
N TYR A 27 56.22 26.32 -29.31
CA TYR A 27 56.51 25.32 -28.25
C TYR A 27 55.69 25.58 -26.99
N PHE A 28 55.51 26.84 -26.58
CA PHE A 28 54.67 27.19 -25.43
C PHE A 28 53.20 26.80 -25.67
N PHE A 29 52.68 27.04 -26.88
CA PHE A 29 51.33 26.64 -27.27
C PHE A 29 51.18 25.12 -27.37
N LYS A 30 52.19 24.40 -27.90
CA LYS A 30 52.22 22.93 -27.88
C LYS A 30 52.25 22.36 -26.46
N MET A 31 53.05 22.94 -25.55
CA MET A 31 53.07 22.54 -24.14
C MET A 31 51.72 22.80 -23.45
N PHE A 32 51.09 23.95 -23.71
CA PHE A 32 49.80 24.32 -23.11
C PHE A 32 48.64 23.47 -23.65
N CYS A 33 48.65 23.11 -24.94
CA CYS A 33 47.70 22.16 -25.53
C CYS A 33 47.93 20.72 -25.02
N PHE A 34 49.17 20.29 -24.82
CA PHE A 34 49.45 18.97 -24.24
C PHE A 34 49.04 18.89 -22.77
N SER A 35 49.26 19.94 -21.96
CA SER A 35 48.84 19.97 -20.56
C SER A 35 47.32 20.06 -20.38
N THR A 36 46.62 20.79 -21.26
CA THR A 36 45.14 20.84 -21.24
C THR A 36 44.50 19.54 -21.73
N ILE A 37 45.10 18.85 -22.71
CA ILE A 37 44.64 17.51 -23.14
C ILE A 37 44.92 16.45 -22.05
N LEU A 38 46.03 16.55 -21.31
CA LEU A 38 46.31 15.67 -20.16
C LEU A 38 45.36 15.91 -18.98
N ILE A 39 44.93 17.14 -18.72
CA ILE A 39 43.95 17.46 -17.67
C ILE A 39 42.53 17.02 -18.09
N ILE A 40 42.17 17.14 -19.38
CA ILE A 40 40.86 16.69 -19.89
C ILE A 40 40.79 15.15 -19.97
N THR A 41 41.92 14.46 -20.21
CA THR A 41 41.98 12.99 -20.19
C THR A 41 42.11 12.39 -18.77
N SER A 42 42.57 13.16 -17.78
CA SER A 42 42.56 12.73 -16.37
C SER A 42 41.25 13.01 -15.63
N LEU A 43 40.39 13.90 -16.15
CA LEU A 43 39.09 14.25 -15.55
C LEU A 43 37.88 13.50 -16.16
N SER A 44 38.08 12.67 -17.19
CA SER A 44 37.00 11.97 -17.91
C SER A 44 36.84 10.49 -17.54
N LYS A 45 37.47 10.01 -16.46
CA LYS A 45 37.33 8.62 -15.97
C LYS A 45 37.16 8.47 -14.46
N TYR A 46 36.66 9.48 -13.77
CA TYR A 46 35.83 9.21 -12.60
C TYR A 46 34.39 9.04 -13.09
N THR A 47 34.11 7.89 -13.72
CA THR A 47 32.80 7.30 -13.50
C THR A 47 32.72 7.15 -11.98
N LEU A 48 31.98 8.03 -11.30
CA LEU A 48 31.49 7.75 -9.96
C LEU A 48 30.88 6.37 -10.08
N ALA A 49 31.57 5.35 -9.57
CA ALA A 49 30.98 4.03 -9.44
C ALA A 49 29.70 4.30 -8.66
N ALA A 50 28.55 4.01 -9.29
CA ALA A 50 27.25 4.29 -8.69
C ALA A 50 27.28 3.72 -7.28
N GLU A 51 27.18 4.59 -6.28
CA GLU A 51 27.37 4.20 -4.89
C GLU A 51 26.34 3.12 -4.58
N ILE A 52 26.82 1.94 -4.18
CA ILE A 52 25.94 0.81 -3.88
C ILE A 52 24.98 1.29 -2.78
N PRO A 53 23.66 1.06 -2.92
CA PRO A 53 22.70 1.47 -1.90
C PRO A 53 23.13 1.00 -0.52
N LYS A 54 22.90 1.84 0.50
CA LYS A 54 23.37 1.55 1.86
C LYS A 54 22.51 0.45 2.48
N LEU A 55 23.11 -0.69 2.82
CA LEU A 55 22.45 -1.72 3.63
C LEU A 55 22.19 -1.15 5.04
N THR A 56 20.93 -1.09 5.46
CA THR A 56 20.54 -0.51 6.75
C THR A 56 20.04 -1.54 7.77
N GLN A 57 19.44 -2.63 7.31
CA GLN A 57 18.92 -3.67 8.20
C GLN A 57 18.89 -5.04 7.53
N THR A 58 18.99 -6.10 8.33
CA THR A 58 18.62 -7.45 7.91
C THR A 58 17.70 -8.08 8.96
N ALA A 59 16.80 -8.97 8.54
CA ALA A 59 15.91 -9.69 9.44
C ALA A 59 15.53 -11.06 8.88
N ILE A 60 15.30 -12.01 9.78
CA ILE A 60 14.59 -13.25 9.45
C ILE A 60 13.10 -12.91 9.43
N ILE A 61 12.49 -12.97 8.25
CA ILE A 61 11.11 -12.50 8.06
C ILE A 61 10.07 -13.60 8.34
N ILE A 62 10.50 -14.86 8.38
CA ILE A 62 9.65 -16.00 8.74
C ILE A 62 10.28 -16.76 9.91
N PRO A 63 9.62 -16.78 11.08
CA PRO A 63 10.03 -17.59 12.22
C PRO A 63 10.26 -19.06 11.84
N GLY A 64 11.39 -19.62 12.27
CA GLY A 64 11.73 -21.03 11.99
C GLY A 64 12.29 -21.30 10.58
N SER A 65 12.49 -20.26 9.76
CA SER A 65 13.17 -20.37 8.47
C SER A 65 14.54 -19.69 8.47
N ASN A 66 15.37 -20.00 7.46
CA ASN A 66 16.63 -19.29 7.19
C ASN A 66 16.46 -18.19 6.13
N ILE A 67 15.23 -17.77 5.81
CA ILE A 67 14.95 -16.76 4.80
C ILE A 67 15.19 -15.37 5.41
N GLN A 68 16.22 -14.70 4.92
CA GLN A 68 16.63 -13.37 5.38
C GLN A 68 16.26 -12.31 4.35
N ALA A 69 15.73 -11.18 4.82
CA ALA A 69 15.50 -9.99 4.00
C ALA A 69 16.56 -8.93 4.29
N TYR A 70 16.96 -8.21 3.25
CA TYR A 70 18.03 -7.21 3.26
C TYR A 70 17.45 -5.86 2.85
N LYS A 71 17.44 -4.90 3.78
CA LYS A 71 16.90 -3.57 3.55
C LYS A 71 18.01 -2.58 3.19
N TYR A 72 17.83 -1.89 2.08
CA TYR A 72 18.72 -0.88 1.54
C TYR A 72 17.99 0.45 1.41
N ASP A 73 18.71 1.54 1.68
CA ASP A 73 18.24 2.89 1.39
C ASP A 73 19.08 3.48 0.24
N LEU A 74 18.41 3.97 -0.80
CA LEU A 74 19.04 4.71 -1.89
C LEU A 74 19.13 6.20 -1.55
N SER A 75 20.13 6.89 -2.12
CA SER A 75 20.36 8.32 -1.87
C SER A 75 19.22 9.24 -2.37
N ASN A 76 18.42 8.79 -3.34
CA ASN A 76 17.22 9.49 -3.81
C ASN A 76 15.96 9.22 -2.97
N GLY A 77 16.08 8.42 -1.90
CA GLY A 77 14.98 8.10 -0.98
C GLY A 77 14.25 6.79 -1.27
N LEU A 78 14.51 6.12 -2.40
CA LEU A 78 13.92 4.81 -2.69
C LEU A 78 14.33 3.79 -1.62
N LYS A 79 13.34 3.15 -1.01
CA LYS A 79 13.56 2.05 -0.05
C LYS A 79 13.52 0.74 -0.82
N LEU A 80 14.56 -0.09 -0.67
CA LEU A 80 14.66 -1.39 -1.32
C LEU A 80 14.73 -2.49 -0.26
N ILE A 81 13.97 -3.56 -0.44
CA ILE A 81 14.11 -4.80 0.31
C ILE A 81 14.39 -5.94 -0.66
N VAL A 82 15.48 -6.67 -0.44
CA VAL A 82 15.83 -7.85 -1.25
C VAL A 82 15.64 -9.11 -0.42
N VAL A 83 14.97 -10.11 -0.99
CA VAL A 83 14.69 -11.42 -0.38
C VAL A 83 15.31 -12.52 -1.25
N PRO A 84 16.54 -12.95 -0.96
CA PRO A 84 17.14 -14.08 -1.64
C PRO A 84 16.39 -15.36 -1.33
N ASP A 85 15.98 -16.05 -2.38
CA ASP A 85 15.43 -17.38 -2.27
C ASP A 85 15.80 -18.19 -3.52
N LYS A 86 16.67 -19.18 -3.31
CA LYS A 86 17.23 -20.05 -4.36
C LYS A 86 16.41 -21.31 -4.59
N ARG A 87 15.29 -21.50 -3.88
CA ARG A 87 14.47 -22.73 -3.99
C ARG A 87 13.82 -22.86 -5.37
N ASN A 88 13.45 -21.73 -5.99
CA ASN A 88 12.81 -21.68 -7.31
C ASN A 88 13.50 -20.65 -8.23
N PRO A 89 13.58 -20.89 -9.55
CA PRO A 89 14.21 -19.96 -10.50
C PRO A 89 13.34 -18.74 -10.85
N ILE A 90 12.30 -18.47 -10.06
CA ILE A 90 11.33 -17.39 -10.29
C ILE A 90 11.69 -16.19 -9.41
N ALA A 91 11.58 -15.00 -9.99
CA ALA A 91 11.75 -13.73 -9.32
C ALA A 91 10.43 -12.96 -9.29
N THR A 92 10.33 -12.02 -8.35
CA THR A 92 9.25 -11.05 -8.29
C THR A 92 9.79 -9.66 -7.97
N ILE A 93 9.15 -8.63 -8.52
CA ILE A 93 9.35 -7.24 -8.14
C ILE A 93 8.01 -6.71 -7.68
N HIS A 94 7.97 -6.06 -6.51
CA HIS A 94 6.81 -5.33 -6.02
C HIS A 94 7.19 -3.88 -5.76
N PHE A 95 6.34 -2.96 -6.19
CA PHE A 95 6.35 -1.57 -5.79
C PHE A 95 5.15 -1.30 -4.91
N ILE A 96 5.36 -0.60 -3.81
CA ILE A 96 4.32 -0.17 -2.89
C ILE A 96 4.50 1.32 -2.66
N LEU A 97 3.47 2.09 -2.96
CA LEU A 97 3.46 3.53 -2.86
C LEU A 97 2.39 3.93 -1.85
N ASP A 98 2.72 4.82 -0.91
CA ASP A 98 1.76 5.41 0.03
C ASP A 98 0.89 6.47 -0.69
N ALA A 99 0.11 5.98 -1.65
CA ALA A 99 -0.65 6.73 -2.65
C ALA A 99 -2.09 6.22 -2.77
N GLY A 100 -2.64 5.60 -1.72
CA GLY A 100 -4.01 5.08 -1.70
C GLY A 100 -5.07 6.17 -1.75
N SER A 101 -6.34 5.78 -1.82
CA SER A 101 -7.44 6.74 -1.98
C SER A 101 -7.60 7.70 -0.80
N ASN A 102 -7.07 7.38 0.38
CA ASN A 102 -7.06 8.28 1.53
C ASN A 102 -6.02 9.43 1.41
N ARG A 103 -5.27 9.48 0.30
CA ARG A 103 -4.42 10.59 -0.10
C ARG A 103 -5.13 11.60 -1.02
N GLU A 104 -6.35 11.30 -1.41
CA GLU A 104 -7.16 12.14 -2.29
C GLU A 104 -7.87 13.23 -1.49
N SER A 105 -8.49 14.17 -2.23
CA SER A 105 -9.34 15.21 -1.67
C SER A 105 -10.74 15.14 -2.28
N LYS A 106 -11.73 15.62 -1.52
CA LYS A 106 -13.11 15.76 -2.01
C LYS A 106 -13.14 16.54 -3.33
N GLY A 107 -13.89 16.05 -4.30
CA GLY A 107 -13.94 16.63 -5.66
C GLY A 107 -12.90 16.04 -6.62
N THR A 108 -11.96 15.22 -6.13
CA THR A 108 -10.89 14.60 -6.92
C THR A 108 -10.67 13.13 -6.56
N THR A 109 -11.72 12.45 -6.08
CA THR A 109 -11.62 11.05 -5.65
C THR A 109 -11.50 10.08 -6.84
N GLY A 110 -10.83 8.94 -6.63
CA GLY A 110 -10.61 7.90 -7.63
C GLY A 110 -9.31 8.02 -8.43
N LEU A 111 -8.46 9.01 -8.13
CA LEU A 111 -7.15 9.20 -8.75
C LEU A 111 -6.18 8.05 -8.45
N ALA A 112 -6.18 7.53 -7.21
CA ALA A 112 -5.31 6.42 -6.82
C ALA A 112 -5.60 5.19 -7.68
N HIS A 113 -6.87 4.79 -7.78
CA HIS A 113 -7.31 3.68 -8.62
C HIS A 113 -7.13 3.98 -10.12
N PHE A 114 -7.35 5.22 -10.56
CA PHE A 114 -7.07 5.62 -11.94
C PHE A 114 -5.60 5.38 -12.31
N PHE A 115 -4.65 5.67 -11.43
CA PHE A 115 -3.24 5.40 -11.71
C PHE A 115 -2.86 3.92 -11.67
N GLU A 116 -3.62 3.09 -10.95
CA GLU A 116 -3.50 1.63 -11.09
C GLU A 116 -3.67 1.19 -12.54
N HIS A 117 -4.66 1.76 -13.24
CA HIS A 117 -4.92 1.51 -14.66
C HIS A 117 -3.88 2.21 -15.56
N MET A 118 -3.70 3.52 -15.34
CA MET A 118 -2.88 4.38 -16.21
C MET A 118 -1.43 3.92 -16.31
N MET A 119 -0.87 3.36 -15.23
CA MET A 119 0.52 2.89 -15.19
C MET A 119 0.83 1.78 -16.20
N PHE A 120 -0.15 1.02 -16.67
CA PHE A 120 0.08 -0.05 -17.66
C PHE A 120 -0.01 0.41 -19.12
N ARG A 121 -0.45 1.64 -19.37
CA ARG A 121 -0.79 2.07 -20.74
C ARG A 121 0.41 2.39 -21.60
N LYS A 122 1.06 3.51 -21.32
CA LYS A 122 2.14 4.01 -22.16
C LYS A 122 3.20 4.75 -21.35
N THR A 123 4.44 4.46 -21.73
CA THR A 123 5.62 5.18 -21.27
C THR A 123 6.15 6.03 -22.40
N ILE A 124 6.57 7.26 -22.10
CA ILE A 124 7.15 8.18 -23.07
C ILE A 124 8.34 7.50 -23.78
N GLY A 125 8.37 7.60 -25.11
CA GLY A 125 9.42 6.98 -25.92
C GLY A 125 9.21 5.49 -26.23
N THR A 126 8.08 4.90 -25.83
CA THR A 126 7.71 3.52 -26.18
C THR A 126 6.33 3.45 -26.86
N PRO A 127 6.08 2.44 -27.71
CA PRO A 127 4.73 2.18 -28.22
C PRO A 127 3.74 1.84 -27.09
N GLU A 128 2.44 2.10 -27.31
CA GLU A 128 1.40 1.59 -26.42
C GLU A 128 1.47 0.05 -26.32
N GLY A 129 1.17 -0.50 -25.14
CA GLY A 129 1.21 -1.95 -24.90
C GLY A 129 2.63 -2.53 -24.83
N ASN A 130 3.66 -1.68 -24.86
CA ASN A 130 5.05 -2.13 -24.74
C ASN A 130 5.31 -2.86 -23.42
N TYR A 131 4.68 -2.43 -22.31
CA TYR A 131 4.82 -3.09 -21.01
C TYR A 131 4.40 -4.56 -21.09
N ASP A 132 3.17 -4.83 -21.53
CA ASP A 132 2.65 -6.19 -21.65
C ASP A 132 3.44 -7.02 -22.65
N LYS A 133 3.85 -6.41 -23.77
CA LYS A 133 4.68 -7.10 -24.78
C LYS A 133 6.01 -7.57 -24.21
N VAL A 134 6.71 -6.73 -23.46
CA VAL A 134 8.01 -7.07 -22.85
C VAL A 134 7.84 -8.06 -21.71
N LEU A 135 6.84 -7.87 -20.84
CA LEU A 135 6.54 -8.80 -19.76
C LEU A 135 6.21 -10.20 -20.28
N ASN A 136 5.37 -10.29 -21.31
CA ASN A 136 4.98 -11.57 -21.91
C ASN A 136 6.15 -12.23 -22.66
N SER A 137 7.04 -11.46 -23.31
CA SER A 137 8.17 -12.02 -24.06
C SER A 137 9.21 -12.70 -23.17
N VAL A 138 9.29 -12.32 -21.89
CA VAL A 138 10.13 -12.99 -20.89
C VAL A 138 9.38 -14.10 -20.13
N GLY A 139 8.13 -14.39 -20.50
CA GLY A 139 7.28 -15.37 -19.80
C GLY A 139 6.82 -14.88 -18.42
N GLY A 140 6.81 -13.57 -18.20
CA GLY A 140 6.37 -12.96 -16.96
C GLY A 140 4.87 -12.72 -16.92
N SER A 141 4.38 -12.44 -15.72
CA SER A 141 3.01 -12.00 -15.46
C SER A 141 3.04 -10.92 -14.37
N GLY A 142 2.02 -10.09 -14.30
CA GLY A 142 1.97 -9.02 -13.30
C GLY A 142 0.57 -8.51 -13.11
N ASN A 143 0.39 -7.74 -12.04
CA ASN A 143 -0.88 -7.11 -11.72
C ASN A 143 -0.62 -5.90 -10.83
N ALA A 144 -1.69 -5.23 -10.44
CA ALA A 144 -1.68 -4.16 -9.47
C ALA A 144 -2.85 -4.29 -8.50
N GLY A 145 -2.90 -3.37 -7.54
CA GLY A 145 -4.03 -3.20 -6.67
C GLY A 145 -3.94 -1.92 -5.88
N THR A 146 -5.09 -1.30 -5.66
CA THR A 146 -5.22 -0.09 -4.86
C THR A 146 -6.15 -0.34 -3.68
N ASN A 147 -5.78 0.18 -2.52
CA ASN A 147 -6.66 0.25 -1.38
C ASN A 147 -6.68 1.67 -0.80
N ASP A 148 -7.30 1.81 0.37
CA ASP A 148 -7.39 3.08 1.05
C ASP A 148 -6.02 3.70 1.31
N SER A 149 -5.00 2.90 1.60
CA SER A 149 -3.68 3.33 2.07
C SER A 149 -2.60 3.38 0.99
N PHE A 150 -2.56 2.40 0.07
CA PHE A 150 -1.48 2.27 -0.91
C PHE A 150 -1.98 1.89 -2.30
N VAL A 151 -1.09 2.09 -3.29
CA VAL A 151 -1.14 1.43 -4.60
C VAL A 151 0.05 0.48 -4.69
N THR A 152 -0.17 -0.74 -5.18
CA THR A 152 0.90 -1.72 -5.42
C THR A 152 0.91 -2.20 -6.85
N PHE A 153 2.10 -2.43 -7.38
CA PHE A 153 2.33 -3.06 -8.67
C PHE A 153 3.30 -4.21 -8.47
N TYR A 154 3.02 -5.37 -9.06
CA TYR A 154 3.90 -6.52 -8.95
C TYR A 154 4.02 -7.28 -10.26
N SER A 155 5.17 -7.90 -10.45
CA SER A 155 5.45 -8.77 -11.59
C SER A 155 6.27 -9.97 -11.15
N SER A 156 5.95 -11.15 -11.68
CA SER A 156 6.67 -12.41 -11.49
C SER A 156 7.20 -12.91 -12.82
N PHE A 157 8.46 -13.34 -12.86
CA PHE A 157 9.18 -13.67 -14.09
C PHE A 157 10.39 -14.58 -13.82
N PRO A 158 11.00 -15.23 -14.83
CA PRO A 158 12.22 -16.03 -14.65
C PRO A 158 13.40 -15.17 -14.18
N GLY A 159 14.17 -15.66 -13.20
CA GLY A 159 15.28 -14.92 -12.58
C GLY A 159 16.24 -14.22 -13.55
N PRO A 160 16.69 -14.85 -14.65
CA PRO A 160 17.56 -14.21 -15.64
C PRO A 160 17.00 -12.94 -16.28
N ALA A 161 15.69 -12.72 -16.26
CA ALA A 161 15.04 -11.52 -16.81
C ALA A 161 15.07 -10.30 -15.87
N LEU A 162 15.71 -10.38 -14.70
CA LEU A 162 15.71 -9.31 -13.69
C LEU A 162 16.12 -7.95 -14.25
N GLU A 163 17.23 -7.86 -14.98
CA GLU A 163 17.71 -6.58 -15.53
C GLU A 163 16.73 -6.00 -16.56
N THR A 164 16.15 -6.84 -17.42
CA THR A 164 15.10 -6.44 -18.38
C THR A 164 13.88 -5.87 -17.64
N MET A 165 13.44 -6.53 -16.58
CA MET A 165 12.28 -6.10 -15.80
C MET A 165 12.56 -4.83 -15.01
N LEU A 166 13.74 -4.69 -14.38
CA LEU A 166 14.12 -3.45 -13.71
C LEU A 166 14.16 -2.26 -14.67
N LYS A 167 14.68 -2.46 -15.89
CA LYS A 167 14.67 -1.43 -16.93
C LYS A 167 13.24 -1.05 -17.36
N LEU A 168 12.37 -2.04 -17.55
CA LEU A 168 10.97 -1.82 -17.92
C LEU A 168 10.22 -1.02 -16.84
N GLU A 169 10.38 -1.44 -15.60
CA GLU A 169 9.75 -0.80 -14.44
C GLU A 169 10.27 0.62 -14.21
N ALA A 170 11.58 0.83 -14.32
CA ALA A 170 12.17 2.16 -14.23
C ALA A 170 11.60 3.12 -15.27
N ALA A 171 11.40 2.65 -16.51
CA ALA A 171 10.77 3.46 -17.54
C ALA A 171 9.32 3.82 -17.15
N ARG A 172 8.53 2.83 -16.70
CA ARG A 172 7.13 3.01 -16.27
C ARG A 172 6.97 4.04 -15.15
N PHE A 173 7.77 3.94 -14.08
CA PHE A 173 7.68 4.82 -12.91
C PHE A 173 8.28 6.21 -13.09
N GLN A 174 9.20 6.38 -14.05
CA GLN A 174 9.88 7.67 -14.25
C GLN A 174 9.29 8.47 -15.41
N ASN A 175 8.68 7.81 -16.39
CA ASN A 175 8.31 8.41 -17.67
C ASN A 175 6.89 8.04 -18.13
N LEU A 176 5.92 7.94 -17.20
CA LEU A 176 4.53 7.69 -17.55
C LEU A 176 3.98 8.75 -18.52
N ASP A 177 3.30 8.32 -19.58
CA ASP A 177 2.70 9.21 -20.57
C ASP A 177 1.25 9.54 -20.20
N ILE A 178 1.03 10.66 -19.50
CA ILE A 178 -0.31 11.15 -19.10
C ILE A 178 -0.82 12.14 -20.15
N THR A 179 -1.17 11.61 -21.33
CA THR A 179 -1.69 12.38 -22.47
C THR A 179 -2.89 11.70 -23.13
N GLU A 180 -3.59 12.43 -23.99
CA GLU A 180 -4.63 11.86 -24.84
C GLU A 180 -4.03 11.00 -25.97
N PRO A 181 -4.73 9.94 -26.42
CA PRO A 181 -6.08 9.52 -25.99
C PRO A 181 -6.08 8.62 -24.73
N TYR A 182 -4.91 8.22 -24.22
CA TYR A 182 -4.78 7.20 -23.18
C TYR A 182 -5.46 7.60 -21.86
N TYR A 183 -5.34 8.87 -21.48
CA TYR A 183 -6.04 9.43 -20.33
C TYR A 183 -7.57 9.20 -20.43
N SER A 184 -8.19 9.58 -21.55
CA SER A 184 -9.64 9.43 -21.73
C SER A 184 -10.08 7.97 -21.81
N ILE A 185 -9.26 7.10 -22.39
CA ILE A 185 -9.52 5.65 -22.44
C ILE A 185 -9.58 5.07 -21.02
N GLU A 186 -8.59 5.36 -20.17
CA GLU A 186 -8.58 4.82 -18.81
C GLU A 186 -9.67 5.41 -17.93
N LYS A 187 -9.94 6.71 -18.08
CA LYS A 187 -11.06 7.33 -17.39
C LYS A 187 -12.38 6.64 -17.76
N GLY A 188 -12.59 6.32 -19.04
CA GLY A 188 -13.75 5.56 -19.50
C GLY A 188 -13.82 4.13 -18.94
N ALA A 189 -12.68 3.46 -18.84
CA ALA A 189 -12.57 2.13 -18.23
C ALA A 189 -12.96 2.16 -16.74
N VAL A 190 -12.43 3.12 -15.97
CA VAL A 190 -12.76 3.28 -14.54
C VAL A 190 -14.24 3.62 -14.34
N ILE A 191 -14.84 4.47 -15.17
CA ILE A 191 -16.29 4.77 -15.12
C ILE A 191 -17.11 3.49 -15.35
N SER A 192 -16.71 2.68 -16.33
CA SER A 192 -17.39 1.43 -16.67
C SER A 192 -17.25 0.40 -15.55
N GLU A 193 -16.05 0.26 -14.98
CA GLU A 193 -15.81 -0.60 -13.83
C GLU A 193 -16.63 -0.17 -12.62
N ARG A 194 -16.68 1.13 -12.32
CA ARG A 194 -17.46 1.66 -11.21
C ARG A 194 -18.92 1.27 -11.37
N LYS A 195 -19.50 1.51 -12.55
CA LYS A 195 -20.88 1.12 -12.87
C LYS A 195 -21.14 -0.36 -12.61
N LEU A 196 -20.21 -1.22 -13.03
CA LEU A 196 -20.34 -2.68 -12.86
C LEU A 196 -20.19 -3.12 -11.40
N ARG A 197 -19.20 -2.57 -10.67
CA ARG A 197 -18.79 -3.06 -9.34
C ARG A 197 -19.49 -2.36 -8.18
N VAL A 198 -20.01 -1.15 -8.40
CA VAL A 198 -20.64 -0.32 -7.36
C VAL A 198 -22.10 -0.08 -7.68
N GLU A 199 -22.43 0.66 -8.73
CA GLU A 199 -23.84 1.04 -9.00
C GLU A 199 -24.74 -0.17 -9.26
N ASN A 200 -24.23 -1.19 -9.97
CA ASN A 200 -24.99 -2.41 -10.30
C ASN A 200 -24.93 -3.49 -9.21
N ASP A 201 -24.17 -3.30 -8.14
CA ASP A 201 -24.08 -4.24 -7.01
C ASP A 201 -24.75 -3.63 -5.76
N PRO A 202 -25.97 -4.06 -5.40
CA PRO A 202 -26.73 -3.46 -4.30
C PRO A 202 -25.99 -3.46 -2.97
N MET A 203 -25.20 -4.51 -2.70
CA MET A 203 -24.46 -4.63 -1.44
C MET A 203 -23.29 -3.63 -1.40
N THR A 204 -22.53 -3.51 -2.48
CA THR A 204 -21.39 -2.61 -2.59
C THR A 204 -21.85 -1.17 -2.58
N ARG A 205 -22.91 -0.83 -3.32
CA ARG A 205 -23.54 0.50 -3.25
C ARG A 205 -24.02 0.84 -1.84
N SER A 206 -24.64 -0.11 -1.14
CA SER A 206 -25.09 0.11 0.24
C SER A 206 -23.92 0.34 1.20
N ASN A 207 -22.85 -0.44 1.05
CA ASN A 207 -21.63 -0.26 1.84
C ASN A 207 -20.96 1.09 1.56
N GLU A 208 -20.97 1.57 0.31
CA GLU A 208 -20.46 2.91 -0.04
C GLU A 208 -21.20 4.02 0.73
N LEU A 209 -22.53 3.95 0.78
CA LEU A 209 -23.36 4.95 1.45
C LEU A 209 -23.21 4.91 2.98
N ILE A 210 -23.18 3.71 3.56
CA ILE A 210 -22.91 3.52 4.99
C ILE A 210 -21.49 4.01 5.34
N ARG A 211 -20.51 3.72 4.49
CA ARG A 211 -19.12 4.18 4.65
C ARG A 211 -19.04 5.70 4.65
N ALA A 212 -19.72 6.37 3.72
CA ALA A 212 -19.75 7.84 3.67
C ALA A 212 -20.33 8.50 4.94
N ILE A 213 -21.17 7.78 5.70
CA ILE A 213 -21.72 8.25 6.99
C ILE A 213 -20.74 7.95 8.15
N THR A 214 -20.29 6.70 8.24
CA THR A 214 -19.48 6.21 9.37
C THR A 214 -18.07 6.80 9.34
N GLU A 215 -17.51 6.99 8.14
CA GLU A 215 -16.18 7.54 7.91
C GLU A 215 -16.20 9.05 7.58
N ARG A 216 -17.33 9.73 7.79
CA ARG A 216 -17.54 11.16 7.48
C ARG A 216 -16.41 12.07 7.97
N ASP A 217 -16.12 13.09 7.18
CA ASP A 217 -15.12 14.13 7.48
C ASP A 217 -13.70 13.57 7.60
N THR A 218 -13.45 12.43 6.96
CA THR A 218 -12.12 11.82 6.81
C THR A 218 -11.90 11.41 5.36
N PRO A 219 -10.65 11.21 4.92
CA PRO A 219 -10.38 10.65 3.60
C PRO A 219 -10.83 9.20 3.39
N MET A 220 -11.36 8.54 4.43
CA MET A 220 -11.95 7.21 4.35
C MET A 220 -13.44 7.26 3.96
N GLU A 221 -14.06 8.43 3.80
CA GLU A 221 -15.50 8.54 3.49
C GLU A 221 -15.89 8.08 2.08
N TRP A 222 -14.93 7.95 1.16
CA TRP A 222 -15.15 7.41 -0.18
C TRP A 222 -14.51 6.02 -0.35
N MET A 223 -15.00 5.29 -1.34
CA MET A 223 -14.38 4.05 -1.80
C MET A 223 -13.17 4.35 -2.69
N THR A 224 -12.25 3.39 -2.78
CA THR A 224 -11.02 3.48 -3.58
C THR A 224 -11.24 3.91 -5.04
N ILE A 225 -12.33 3.44 -5.66
CA ILE A 225 -12.67 3.74 -7.05
C ILE A 225 -13.11 5.21 -7.25
N GLY A 226 -13.29 5.98 -6.18
CA GLY A 226 -13.75 7.37 -6.21
C GLY A 226 -15.24 7.51 -6.48
N SER A 227 -15.82 8.66 -6.17
CA SER A 227 -17.24 8.92 -6.41
C SER A 227 -17.53 9.03 -7.91
N LYS A 228 -18.74 8.66 -8.34
CA LYS A 228 -19.15 8.77 -9.75
C LYS A 228 -18.88 10.16 -10.33
N LYS A 229 -19.30 11.19 -9.60
CA LYS A 229 -19.15 12.59 -10.00
C LYS A 229 -17.68 12.98 -10.16
N ASP A 230 -16.82 12.58 -9.24
CA ASP A 230 -15.40 12.96 -9.29
C ASP A 230 -14.67 12.23 -10.40
N VAL A 231 -14.95 10.93 -10.59
CA VAL A 231 -14.37 10.14 -11.69
C VAL A 231 -14.82 10.70 -13.04
N GLU A 232 -16.11 11.02 -13.21
CA GLU A 232 -16.62 11.62 -14.46
C GLU A 232 -16.04 13.02 -14.73
N ASN A 233 -15.74 13.80 -13.68
CA ASN A 233 -15.19 15.15 -13.81
C ASN A 233 -13.67 15.23 -13.62
N MET A 234 -12.98 14.09 -13.51
CA MET A 234 -11.53 14.03 -13.35
C MET A 234 -10.88 14.83 -14.49
N SER A 235 -9.95 15.72 -14.13
CA SER A 235 -9.17 16.50 -15.08
C SER A 235 -7.76 15.92 -15.23
N ILE A 236 -7.21 16.04 -16.43
CA ILE A 236 -5.85 15.57 -16.73
C ILE A 236 -4.79 16.30 -15.88
N ASP A 237 -5.06 17.56 -15.51
CA ASP A 237 -4.16 18.34 -14.65
C ASP A 237 -4.16 17.80 -13.22
N ALA A 238 -5.33 17.44 -12.67
CA ALA A 238 -5.42 16.78 -11.38
C ALA A 238 -4.66 15.44 -11.38
N ALA A 239 -4.78 14.66 -12.46
CA ALA A 239 -4.02 13.43 -12.63
C ALA A 239 -2.49 13.69 -12.64
N LYS A 240 -2.01 14.65 -13.44
CA LYS A 240 -0.58 15.02 -13.49
C LYS A 240 -0.05 15.49 -12.14
N ILE A 241 -0.84 16.28 -11.40
CA ILE A 241 -0.48 16.75 -10.05
C ILE A 241 -0.38 15.56 -9.09
N PHE A 242 -1.34 14.64 -9.12
CA PHE A 242 -1.32 13.44 -8.30
C PHE A 242 -0.08 12.58 -8.59
N TYR A 243 0.19 12.29 -9.87
CA TYR A 243 1.40 11.55 -10.27
C TYR A 243 2.67 12.21 -9.72
N LYS A 244 2.83 13.52 -9.95
CA LYS A 244 4.00 14.28 -9.51
C LYS A 244 4.21 14.25 -7.98
N ASN A 245 3.12 14.25 -7.21
CA ASN A 245 3.18 14.34 -5.75
C ASN A 245 3.40 12.99 -5.07
N PHE A 246 2.90 11.89 -5.66
CA PHE A 246 2.86 10.58 -5.02
C PHE A 246 3.77 9.52 -5.67
N TYR A 247 4.08 9.63 -6.96
CA TYR A 247 4.95 8.70 -7.68
C TYR A 247 6.41 9.19 -7.64
N THR A 248 6.97 9.18 -6.43
CA THR A 248 8.32 9.65 -6.13
C THR A 248 9.15 8.55 -5.46
N PRO A 249 10.48 8.56 -5.60
CA PRO A 249 11.34 7.52 -5.02
C PRO A 249 11.21 7.42 -3.51
N ASP A 250 11.18 8.55 -2.79
CA ASP A 250 11.05 8.62 -1.33
C ASP A 250 9.69 8.17 -0.77
N ASN A 251 8.67 8.05 -1.64
CA ASN A 251 7.36 7.50 -1.30
C ASN A 251 7.19 6.02 -1.67
N THR A 252 8.24 5.39 -2.19
CA THR A 252 8.16 4.07 -2.78
C THR A 252 8.99 3.06 -1.99
N LEU A 253 8.36 1.93 -1.66
CA LEU A 253 9.03 0.72 -1.21
C LEU A 253 9.09 -0.27 -2.38
N MET A 254 10.29 -0.64 -2.78
CA MET A 254 10.54 -1.70 -3.75
C MET A 254 10.95 -2.97 -3.02
N ILE A 255 10.31 -4.09 -3.34
CA ILE A 255 10.69 -5.41 -2.82
C ILE A 255 11.05 -6.31 -3.99
N VAL A 256 12.24 -6.91 -3.96
CA VAL A 256 12.72 -7.84 -4.98
C VAL A 256 12.98 -9.19 -4.33
N GLY A 257 12.23 -10.21 -4.73
CA GLY A 257 12.42 -11.59 -4.30
C GLY A 257 12.93 -12.45 -5.45
N GLY A 258 13.84 -13.38 -5.20
CA GLY A 258 14.32 -14.30 -6.25
C GLY A 258 15.67 -14.95 -5.97
N PRO A 259 16.18 -15.75 -6.92
CA PRO A 259 17.42 -16.53 -6.78
C PRO A 259 18.67 -15.66 -7.00
N PHE A 260 18.81 -14.57 -6.24
CA PHE A 260 19.83 -13.54 -6.47
C PHE A 260 20.72 -13.28 -5.26
N ASP A 261 21.88 -12.68 -5.54
CA ASP A 261 22.69 -12.02 -4.52
C ASP A 261 22.12 -10.62 -4.21
N PRO A 262 21.88 -10.28 -2.92
CA PRO A 262 21.34 -8.97 -2.53
C PRO A 262 22.11 -7.77 -3.07
N LYS A 263 23.45 -7.84 -3.10
CA LYS A 263 24.31 -6.72 -3.50
C LYS A 263 24.23 -6.50 -5.01
N ASN A 264 24.13 -7.57 -5.79
CA ASN A 264 23.91 -7.49 -7.23
C ASN A 264 22.56 -6.83 -7.55
N VAL A 265 21.49 -7.23 -6.85
CA VAL A 265 20.17 -6.61 -7.00
C VAL A 265 20.23 -5.12 -6.65
N ALA A 266 20.81 -4.76 -5.49
CA ALA A 266 20.95 -3.37 -5.08
C ALA A 266 21.72 -2.52 -6.10
N THR A 267 22.78 -3.08 -6.71
CA THR A 267 23.56 -2.42 -7.76
C THR A 267 22.72 -2.17 -9.02
N LEU A 268 21.93 -3.16 -9.46
CA LEU A 268 21.03 -3.01 -10.61
C LEU A 268 19.92 -1.99 -10.32
N VAL A 269 19.33 -2.02 -9.12
CA VAL A 269 18.30 -1.04 -8.73
C VAL A 269 18.90 0.37 -8.72
N GLN A 270 20.11 0.56 -8.19
CA GLN A 270 20.80 1.86 -8.26
C GLN A 270 21.03 2.32 -9.71
N LYS A 271 21.42 1.40 -10.61
CA LYS A 271 21.63 1.70 -12.03
C LYS A 271 20.37 2.23 -12.72
N TYR A 272 19.19 1.66 -12.42
CA TYR A 272 17.95 2.01 -13.12
C TYR A 272 17.08 3.05 -12.40
N PHE A 273 17.12 3.09 -11.08
CA PHE A 273 16.28 3.95 -10.25
C PHE A 273 17.05 5.05 -9.53
N GLY A 274 18.39 5.05 -9.52
CA GLY A 274 19.19 6.05 -8.80
C GLY A 274 18.97 7.49 -9.29
N ASP A 275 18.59 7.66 -10.56
CA ASP A 275 18.27 8.96 -11.15
C ASP A 275 16.80 9.34 -11.08
N TRP A 276 15.91 8.48 -10.56
CA TRP A 276 14.51 8.81 -10.37
C TRP A 276 14.40 10.06 -9.49
N LYS A 277 13.74 11.09 -10.02
CA LYS A 277 13.52 12.38 -9.35
C LYS A 277 12.10 12.47 -8.81
N GLY A 278 11.93 13.39 -7.86
CA GLY A 278 10.65 13.63 -7.19
C GLY A 278 10.88 13.60 -5.69
N LYS A 279 10.00 14.28 -4.97
CA LYS A 279 9.96 14.21 -3.52
C LYS A 279 8.51 14.21 -3.10
N LEU A 280 8.19 13.33 -2.16
CA LEU A 280 6.87 13.23 -1.60
C LEU A 280 6.46 14.60 -1.05
N ASN A 281 5.32 15.08 -1.53
CA ASN A 281 4.75 16.34 -1.08
C ASN A 281 3.34 16.08 -0.55
N ILE A 282 3.24 15.80 0.75
CA ILE A 282 1.99 15.46 1.42
C ILE A 282 1.80 16.30 2.68
N GLN A 283 0.55 16.68 2.91
CA GLN A 283 0.00 16.91 4.24
C GLN A 283 -0.99 15.79 4.57
N HIS A 284 -0.68 14.97 5.58
CA HIS A 284 -1.62 13.95 6.02
C HIS A 284 -2.76 14.61 6.79
N ASN A 285 -3.99 14.37 6.34
CA ASN A 285 -5.16 14.82 7.06
C ASN A 285 -5.23 14.13 8.42
N LYS A 286 -5.23 14.92 9.50
CA LYS A 286 -5.51 14.41 10.83
C LYS A 286 -6.97 14.00 10.89
N LEU A 287 -7.22 12.81 11.44
CA LEU A 287 -8.59 12.39 11.73
C LEU A 287 -9.21 13.34 12.78
N PRO A 288 -10.53 13.59 12.73
CA PRO A 288 -11.24 14.28 13.80
C PRO A 288 -10.98 13.62 15.15
N SER A 289 -10.87 14.41 16.23
CA SER A 289 -10.53 13.90 17.56
C SER A 289 -11.57 12.93 18.13
N ASP A 290 -12.82 13.06 17.70
CA ASP A 290 -13.95 12.23 18.12
C ASP A 290 -14.21 11.02 17.19
N TYR A 291 -13.40 10.84 16.15
CA TYR A 291 -13.64 9.88 15.07
C TYR A 291 -13.95 8.45 15.57
N PHE A 292 -13.17 7.94 16.53
CA PHE A 292 -13.36 6.59 17.08
C PHE A 292 -14.48 6.46 18.12
N THR A 293 -15.06 7.58 18.58
CA THR A 293 -16.04 7.60 19.68
C THR A 293 -17.41 8.14 19.31
N ARG A 294 -17.49 8.94 18.25
CA ARG A 294 -18.69 9.72 17.88
C ARG A 294 -19.92 8.88 17.52
N ASP A 295 -19.73 7.61 17.17
CA ASP A 295 -20.80 6.73 16.72
C ASP A 295 -21.09 5.54 17.64
N LEU A 296 -20.38 5.44 18.76
CA LEU A 296 -20.60 4.36 19.72
C LEU A 296 -22.08 4.30 20.17
N GLY A 297 -22.64 3.10 20.18
CA GLY A 297 -24.04 2.83 20.50
C GLY A 297 -25.03 3.07 19.35
N LYS A 298 -24.61 3.61 18.21
CA LYS A 298 -25.50 3.87 17.06
C LYS A 298 -25.67 2.64 16.18
N ARG A 299 -26.77 2.64 15.42
CA ARG A 299 -27.10 1.65 14.38
C ARG A 299 -27.31 2.36 13.05
N PHE A 300 -26.53 2.00 12.03
CA PHE A 300 -26.65 2.49 10.66
C PHE A 300 -27.19 1.35 9.79
N ILE A 301 -28.51 1.24 9.71
CA ILE A 301 -29.21 0.14 9.03
C ILE A 301 -30.07 0.73 7.93
N CYS A 302 -29.89 0.22 6.72
CA CYS A 302 -30.68 0.61 5.55
C CYS A 302 -31.03 -0.60 4.69
N SER A 303 -32.02 -0.46 3.82
CA SER A 303 -32.47 -1.54 2.95
C SER A 303 -31.97 -1.43 1.51
N ALA A 304 -31.77 -2.58 0.88
CA ALA A 304 -31.36 -2.72 -0.52
C ALA A 304 -31.97 -4.01 -1.10
N PRO A 305 -32.03 -4.18 -2.44
CA PRO A 305 -32.52 -5.41 -3.07
C PRO A 305 -31.50 -6.56 -2.91
N VAL A 306 -31.38 -7.08 -1.69
CA VAL A 306 -30.50 -8.19 -1.29
C VAL A 306 -31.35 -9.34 -0.76
N PHE A 307 -30.85 -10.58 -0.86
CA PHE A 307 -31.57 -11.77 -0.38
C PHE A 307 -31.32 -12.10 1.10
N THR A 308 -30.13 -11.76 1.61
CA THR A 308 -29.74 -11.97 3.00
C THR A 308 -29.41 -10.64 3.65
N LYS A 309 -29.75 -10.51 4.93
CA LYS A 309 -29.39 -9.34 5.72
C LYS A 309 -27.93 -9.52 6.14
N LYS A 310 -27.10 -8.49 6.02
CA LYS A 310 -25.72 -8.52 6.50
C LYS A 310 -25.51 -7.45 7.55
N TYR A 311 -24.88 -7.82 8.66
CA TYR A 311 -24.58 -6.91 9.75
C TYR A 311 -23.10 -6.96 10.11
N LYS A 312 -22.60 -5.82 10.58
CA LYS A 312 -21.29 -5.70 11.21
C LYS A 312 -21.42 -5.04 12.57
N ILE A 313 -20.81 -5.64 13.60
CA ILE A 313 -20.49 -4.97 14.85
C ILE A 313 -19.07 -4.43 14.69
N VAL A 314 -18.92 -3.11 14.74
CA VAL A 314 -17.64 -2.44 14.48
C VAL A 314 -17.13 -1.83 15.77
N TYR A 315 -15.97 -2.30 16.22
CA TYR A 315 -15.23 -1.75 17.34
C TYR A 315 -14.08 -0.89 16.80
N PRO A 316 -14.21 0.45 16.82
CA PRO A 316 -13.23 1.35 16.21
C PRO A 316 -11.90 1.28 16.95
N SER A 317 -10.79 1.34 16.22
CA SER A 317 -9.44 1.30 16.78
C SER A 317 -8.46 1.81 15.74
N ASN A 318 -7.35 2.43 16.14
CA ASN A 318 -6.22 2.81 15.27
C ASN A 318 -4.98 1.93 15.51
N THR A 319 -5.12 0.86 16.30
CA THR A 319 -3.96 0.06 16.71
C THR A 319 -3.63 -1.00 15.66
N SER A 320 -2.57 -0.75 14.89
CA SER A 320 -1.99 -1.67 13.91
C SER A 320 -0.63 -2.20 14.38
N ASN A 321 -0.62 -3.03 15.44
CA ASN A 321 0.59 -3.73 15.87
C ASN A 321 0.35 -5.22 16.06
N ILE A 322 1.43 -5.99 15.96
CA ILE A 322 1.38 -7.46 16.03
C ILE A 322 0.80 -7.96 17.36
N LYS A 323 0.99 -7.23 18.47
CA LYS A 323 0.43 -7.60 19.78
C LYS A 323 -1.10 -7.52 19.77
N SER A 324 -1.69 -6.50 19.18
CA SER A 324 -3.14 -6.34 19.01
C SER A 324 -3.73 -7.45 18.13
N ILE A 325 -3.02 -7.83 17.07
CA ILE A 325 -3.41 -8.96 16.21
C ILE A 325 -3.38 -10.27 17.01
N ILE A 326 -2.31 -10.54 17.76
CA ILE A 326 -2.21 -11.73 18.61
C ILE A 326 -3.31 -11.77 19.67
N TYR A 327 -3.66 -10.64 20.28
CA TYR A 327 -4.79 -10.59 21.20
C TYR A 327 -6.11 -10.96 20.53
N SER A 328 -6.37 -10.51 19.29
CA SER A 328 -7.55 -10.92 18.54
C SER A 328 -7.58 -12.43 18.23
N LEU A 329 -6.42 -13.03 17.91
CA LEU A 329 -6.31 -14.48 17.71
C LEU A 329 -6.56 -15.26 19.01
N ILE A 330 -6.00 -14.82 20.13
CA ILE A 330 -6.27 -15.41 21.45
C ILE A 330 -7.75 -15.30 21.81
N PHE A 331 -8.37 -14.14 21.55
CA PHE A 331 -9.80 -13.94 21.76
C PHE A 331 -10.63 -14.94 20.95
N GLN A 332 -10.38 -15.06 19.63
CA GLN A 332 -11.08 -16.03 18.78
C GLN A 332 -10.88 -17.46 19.28
N SER A 333 -9.65 -17.85 19.64
CA SER A 333 -9.38 -19.21 20.13
C SER A 333 -10.09 -19.52 21.45
N LEU A 334 -10.23 -18.55 22.36
CA LEU A 334 -10.98 -18.72 23.61
C LEU A 334 -12.49 -18.71 23.39
N LEU A 335 -12.97 -17.94 22.41
CA LEU A 335 -14.36 -17.89 22.00
C LEU A 335 -14.81 -19.26 21.46
N ASP A 336 -13.93 -19.93 20.70
CA ASP A 336 -14.16 -21.25 20.13
C ASP A 336 -13.89 -22.42 21.08
N ASP A 337 -13.20 -22.21 22.21
CA ASP A 337 -12.91 -23.25 23.20
C ASP A 337 -14.16 -23.57 24.04
N ASN A 338 -15.13 -24.27 23.44
CA ASN A 338 -16.36 -24.71 24.09
C ASN A 338 -16.71 -26.16 23.71
N ILE A 339 -17.20 -26.94 24.66
CA ILE A 339 -17.55 -28.36 24.47
C ILE A 339 -18.66 -28.56 23.43
N ASN A 340 -19.55 -27.58 23.25
CA ASN A 340 -20.66 -27.64 22.31
C ASN A 340 -20.27 -27.21 20.88
N GLY A 341 -18.98 -26.98 20.63
CA GLY A 341 -18.44 -26.56 19.33
C GLY A 341 -17.99 -25.10 19.30
N THR A 342 -17.43 -24.70 18.15
CA THR A 342 -16.99 -23.32 17.89
C THR A 342 -18.13 -22.32 18.06
N PHE A 343 -17.79 -21.05 18.23
CA PHE A 343 -18.79 -20.00 18.44
C PHE A 343 -19.77 -19.89 17.27
N GLU A 344 -19.25 -19.93 16.04
CA GLU A 344 -20.04 -20.01 14.82
C GLU A 344 -20.98 -21.22 14.83
N ARG A 345 -20.47 -22.43 15.10
CA ARG A 345 -21.31 -23.64 15.10
C ARG A 345 -22.45 -23.56 16.11
N ARG A 346 -22.21 -22.95 17.28
CA ARG A 346 -23.25 -22.73 18.28
C ARG A 346 -24.30 -21.74 17.79
N LEU A 347 -23.90 -20.61 17.18
CA LEU A 347 -24.82 -19.65 16.56
C LEU A 347 -25.71 -20.30 15.48
N LEU A 348 -25.10 -21.11 14.61
CA LEU A 348 -25.82 -21.81 13.54
C LEU A 348 -26.80 -22.86 14.09
N LYS A 349 -26.39 -23.61 15.13
CA LYS A 349 -27.25 -24.62 15.78
C LYS A 349 -28.47 -23.99 16.45
N GLU A 350 -28.31 -22.84 17.08
CA GLU A 350 -29.40 -22.04 17.65
C GLU A 350 -30.24 -21.30 16.58
N LYS A 351 -29.90 -21.48 15.29
CA LYS A 351 -30.55 -20.82 14.14
C LYS A 351 -30.58 -19.30 14.29
N LEU A 352 -29.51 -18.71 14.82
CA LEU A 352 -29.42 -17.26 15.02
C LEU A 352 -28.81 -16.53 13.83
N THR A 353 -27.86 -17.15 13.13
CA THR A 353 -27.22 -16.60 11.91
C THR A 353 -27.13 -17.67 10.81
N THR A 354 -26.66 -17.28 9.61
CA THR A 354 -26.28 -18.22 8.54
C THR A 354 -24.76 -18.32 8.34
N ASP A 355 -24.01 -17.36 8.87
CA ASP A 355 -22.55 -17.35 8.92
C ASP A 355 -22.11 -16.51 10.13
N PHE A 356 -20.82 -16.60 10.50
CA PHE A 356 -20.21 -15.72 11.49
C PHE A 356 -18.70 -15.60 11.25
N ASN A 357 -18.15 -14.40 11.40
CA ASN A 357 -16.71 -14.17 11.40
C ASN A 357 -16.33 -13.05 12.38
N PHE A 358 -15.17 -13.19 13.03
CA PHE A 358 -14.56 -12.15 13.84
C PHE A 358 -13.10 -11.95 13.43
N TYR A 359 -12.70 -10.71 13.15
CA TYR A 359 -11.35 -10.40 12.72
C TYR A 359 -10.91 -8.97 13.08
N LYS A 360 -9.60 -8.77 13.17
CA LYS A 360 -8.97 -7.45 13.28
C LYS A 360 -8.59 -6.96 11.89
N VAL A 361 -9.02 -5.76 11.51
CA VAL A 361 -8.47 -5.07 10.35
C VAL A 361 -7.13 -4.47 10.74
N TYR A 362 -6.08 -4.82 10.00
CA TYR A 362 -4.73 -4.25 10.20
C TYR A 362 -4.12 -3.70 8.91
N TRP A 363 -4.70 -4.00 7.75
CA TRP A 363 -4.24 -3.58 6.42
C TRP A 363 -4.77 -2.19 6.00
N GLN A 364 -4.91 -1.30 6.98
CA GLN A 364 -5.31 0.10 6.82
C GLN A 364 -4.39 0.94 7.71
N ASN A 365 -4.03 2.16 7.31
CA ASN A 365 -3.08 3.00 8.06
C ASN A 365 -3.74 4.01 9.04
N GLN A 366 -5.06 4.13 9.03
CA GLN A 366 -5.79 5.17 9.79
C GLN A 366 -6.92 4.63 10.67
N ASN A 367 -7.65 3.62 10.19
CA ASN A 367 -8.72 2.93 10.92
C ASN A 367 -8.45 1.43 10.86
N ASN A 368 -8.44 0.76 12.00
CA ASN A 368 -8.07 -0.64 12.16
C ASN A 368 -9.08 -1.31 13.09
N PRO A 369 -10.38 -1.39 12.73
CA PRO A 369 -11.41 -1.87 13.65
C PRO A 369 -11.27 -3.38 13.94
N LEU A 370 -11.82 -3.82 15.08
CA LEU A 370 -12.26 -5.21 15.24
C LEU A 370 -13.67 -5.32 14.67
N ILE A 371 -13.91 -6.33 13.84
CA ILE A 371 -15.18 -6.51 13.14
C ILE A 371 -15.75 -7.88 13.50
N VAL A 372 -17.01 -7.89 13.91
CA VAL A 372 -17.86 -9.08 13.91
C VAL A 372 -18.78 -8.96 12.70
N ASN A 373 -18.75 -9.93 11.81
CA ASN A 373 -19.57 -9.94 10.60
C ASN A 373 -20.46 -11.18 10.62
N PHE A 374 -21.74 -11.02 10.31
CA PHE A 374 -22.69 -12.12 10.21
C PHE A 374 -23.87 -11.79 9.28
N SER A 375 -24.44 -12.84 8.71
CA SER A 375 -25.64 -12.77 7.88
C SER A 375 -26.84 -13.37 8.60
N LEU A 376 -28.02 -12.78 8.37
CA LEU A 376 -29.31 -13.29 8.85
C LEU A 376 -30.20 -13.66 7.67
N SER A 377 -30.93 -14.76 7.83
CA SER A 377 -32.08 -15.08 6.98
C SER A 377 -33.26 -14.12 7.28
N LYS A 378 -34.32 -14.20 6.47
CA LYS A 378 -35.48 -13.30 6.55
C LYS A 378 -36.13 -13.28 7.95
N ASP A 379 -36.25 -14.44 8.59
CA ASP A 379 -36.97 -14.59 9.86
C ASP A 379 -36.09 -14.37 11.10
N GLN A 380 -34.76 -14.44 10.91
CA GLN A 380 -33.79 -14.17 11.97
C GLN A 380 -33.75 -12.67 12.32
N LYS A 381 -33.47 -12.39 13.60
CA LYS A 381 -33.46 -11.04 14.18
C LYS A 381 -32.09 -10.70 14.74
N LEU A 382 -31.75 -9.42 14.74
CA LEU A 382 -30.45 -8.91 15.18
C LEU A 382 -30.22 -9.07 16.69
N ASP A 383 -31.21 -8.70 17.52
CA ASP A 383 -30.99 -8.62 18.98
C ASP A 383 -30.63 -9.97 19.64
N PRO A 384 -31.20 -11.14 19.24
CA PRO A 384 -30.72 -12.43 19.72
C PRO A 384 -29.24 -12.69 19.44
N VAL A 385 -28.72 -12.27 18.28
CA VAL A 385 -27.31 -12.42 17.92
C VAL A 385 -26.44 -11.52 18.78
N LEU A 386 -26.88 -10.27 19.03
CA LEU A 386 -26.18 -9.35 19.92
C LEU A 386 -26.05 -9.96 21.32
N LYS A 387 -27.14 -10.42 21.93
CA LYS A 387 -27.10 -11.09 23.24
C LYS A 387 -26.18 -12.30 23.26
N PHE A 388 -26.17 -13.09 22.19
CA PHE A 388 -25.28 -14.24 22.07
C PHE A 388 -23.80 -13.83 21.98
N TRP A 389 -23.50 -12.75 21.25
CA TRP A 389 -22.17 -12.14 21.17
C TRP A 389 -21.69 -11.60 22.53
N GLU A 390 -22.55 -10.89 23.27
CA GLU A 390 -22.25 -10.38 24.61
C GLU A 390 -21.87 -11.52 25.57
N LYS A 391 -22.67 -12.59 25.57
CA LYS A 391 -22.37 -13.81 26.34
C LYS A 391 -21.04 -14.43 25.91
N GLY A 392 -20.71 -14.43 24.63
CA GLY A 392 -19.42 -14.89 24.11
C GLY A 392 -18.23 -14.11 24.70
N ILE A 393 -18.35 -12.77 24.78
CA ILE A 393 -17.33 -11.92 25.39
C ILE A 393 -17.17 -12.26 26.89
N GLU A 394 -18.29 -12.41 27.61
CA GLU A 394 -18.27 -12.80 29.03
C GLU A 394 -17.63 -14.18 29.26
N GLU A 395 -17.97 -15.16 28.42
CA GLU A 395 -17.34 -16.49 28.45
C GLU A 395 -15.82 -16.38 28.27
N VAL A 396 -15.34 -15.56 27.34
CA VAL A 396 -13.90 -15.35 27.11
C VAL A 396 -13.22 -14.70 28.32
N LEU A 397 -13.84 -13.68 28.93
CA LEU A 397 -13.28 -12.99 30.11
C LEU A 397 -13.11 -13.94 31.30
N ASN A 398 -13.96 -14.95 31.42
CA ASN A 398 -13.93 -15.94 32.50
C ASN A 398 -12.96 -17.10 32.25
N LYS A 399 -12.41 -17.26 31.03
CA LYS A 399 -11.44 -18.30 30.72
C LYS A 399 -9.99 -17.80 30.88
N PRO A 400 -9.06 -18.64 31.39
CA PRO A 400 -7.64 -18.34 31.36
C PRO A 400 -7.04 -18.69 29.99
N ILE A 401 -5.97 -17.99 29.60
CA ILE A 401 -5.08 -18.37 28.50
C ILE A 401 -4.27 -19.58 28.96
N SER A 402 -4.83 -20.77 28.74
CA SER A 402 -4.18 -22.04 29.05
C SER A 402 -3.05 -22.36 28.07
N ASP A 403 -2.18 -23.31 28.43
CA ASP A 403 -1.14 -23.79 27.53
C ASP A 403 -1.70 -24.43 26.26
N LYS A 404 -2.92 -25.01 26.34
CA LYS A 404 -3.64 -25.51 25.17
C LYS A 404 -3.86 -24.38 24.15
N ILE A 405 -4.38 -23.24 24.61
CA ILE A 405 -4.63 -22.06 23.77
C ILE A 405 -3.32 -21.53 23.19
N ARG A 406 -2.28 -21.36 24.00
CA ARG A 406 -0.96 -20.89 23.51
C ARG A 406 -0.41 -21.80 22.43
N ARG A 407 -0.43 -23.12 22.64
CA ARG A 407 0.03 -24.09 21.65
C ARG A 407 -0.81 -24.05 20.38
N GLN A 408 -2.13 -23.85 20.48
CA GLN A 408 -3.00 -23.71 19.32
C GLN A 408 -2.63 -22.49 18.48
N ILE A 409 -2.45 -21.32 19.11
CA ILE A 409 -2.03 -20.09 18.41
C ILE A 409 -0.65 -20.27 17.76
N LEU A 410 0.33 -20.83 18.48
CA LEU A 410 1.67 -21.07 17.93
C LEU A 410 1.63 -22.02 16.73
N LYS A 411 0.78 -23.06 16.76
CA LYS A 411 0.58 -23.95 15.62
C LYS A 411 -0.06 -23.24 14.43
N GLN A 412 -1.09 -22.42 14.66
CA GLN A 412 -1.73 -21.63 13.59
C GLN A 412 -0.72 -20.68 12.93
N LEU A 413 0.08 -19.97 13.73
CA LEU A 413 1.15 -19.10 13.22
C LEU A 413 2.21 -19.88 12.45
N ALA A 414 2.62 -21.06 12.94
CA ALA A 414 3.60 -21.90 12.26
C ALA A 414 3.09 -22.40 10.90
N VAL A 415 1.83 -22.83 10.83
CA VAL A 415 1.19 -23.25 9.57
C VAL A 415 1.10 -22.07 8.59
N SER A 416 0.58 -20.92 9.05
CA SER A 416 0.49 -19.72 8.21
C SER A 416 1.86 -19.27 7.69
N ASN A 417 2.88 -19.28 8.54
CA ASN A 417 4.26 -18.96 8.16
C ASN A 417 4.81 -19.93 7.10
N ALA A 418 4.52 -21.24 7.23
CA ALA A 418 4.95 -22.24 6.27
C ALA A 418 4.29 -22.04 4.91
N GLU A 419 2.96 -21.83 4.87
CA GLU A 419 2.19 -21.55 3.65
C GLU A 419 2.70 -20.28 2.94
N THR A 420 2.94 -19.21 3.70
CA THR A 420 3.56 -17.98 3.19
C THR A 420 4.93 -18.25 2.56
N ALA A 421 5.74 -19.12 3.18
CA ALA A 421 7.08 -19.43 2.72
C ALA A 421 7.10 -20.22 1.40
N GLU A 422 5.99 -20.81 0.95
CA GLU A 422 5.94 -21.62 -0.27
C GLU A 422 6.08 -20.79 -1.55
N LYS A 423 5.63 -19.53 -1.52
CA LYS A 423 5.59 -18.66 -2.70
C LYS A 423 6.34 -17.36 -2.44
N MET A 424 7.12 -16.93 -3.44
CA MET A 424 7.85 -15.66 -3.39
C MET A 424 6.93 -14.47 -3.11
N THR A 425 5.74 -14.46 -3.71
CA THR A 425 4.73 -13.41 -3.47
C THR A 425 4.23 -13.41 -2.02
N GLY A 426 4.14 -14.58 -1.37
CA GLY A 426 3.83 -14.69 0.05
C GLY A 426 4.88 -14.00 0.93
N LEU A 427 6.17 -14.28 0.68
CA LEU A 427 7.30 -13.65 1.38
C LEU A 427 7.23 -12.12 1.29
N VAL A 428 6.97 -11.61 0.09
CA VAL A 428 6.88 -10.17 -0.17
C VAL A 428 5.68 -9.54 0.55
N ASN A 429 4.53 -10.21 0.55
CA ASN A 429 3.36 -9.74 1.29
C ASN A 429 3.62 -9.65 2.80
N THR A 430 4.34 -10.60 3.39
CA THR A 430 4.74 -10.51 4.81
C THR A 430 5.63 -9.30 5.09
N ILE A 431 6.58 -8.99 4.20
CA ILE A 431 7.41 -7.79 4.34
C ILE A 431 6.58 -6.53 4.21
N LEU A 432 5.65 -6.51 3.26
CA LEU A 432 4.72 -5.41 3.07
C LEU A 432 3.93 -5.17 4.37
N ASP A 433 3.31 -6.20 4.94
CA ASP A 433 2.55 -6.09 6.18
C ASP A 433 3.42 -5.57 7.33
N ASN A 434 4.58 -6.18 7.53
CA ASN A 434 5.55 -5.80 8.56
C ASN A 434 5.98 -4.32 8.42
N THR A 435 6.35 -3.91 7.22
CA THR A 435 6.97 -2.61 6.98
C THR A 435 5.95 -1.49 6.89
N PHE A 436 4.81 -1.74 6.24
CA PHE A 436 3.84 -0.70 5.90
C PHE A 436 2.71 -0.59 6.92
N PHE A 437 2.19 -1.72 7.43
CA PHE A 437 1.04 -1.70 8.35
C PHE A 437 1.43 -1.82 9.81
N LEU A 438 2.45 -2.63 10.11
CA LEU A 438 2.90 -2.87 11.47
C LEU A 438 4.05 -1.95 11.90
N ASN A 439 4.64 -1.22 10.96
CA ASN A 439 5.80 -0.33 11.18
C ASN A 439 6.97 -1.02 11.89
N ASP A 440 7.12 -2.33 11.70
CA ASP A 440 8.19 -3.14 12.28
C ASP A 440 8.56 -4.28 11.33
N PHE A 441 9.74 -4.13 10.73
CA PHE A 441 10.33 -5.05 9.76
C PHE A 441 10.43 -6.50 10.26
N ASN A 442 10.49 -6.71 11.57
CA ASN A 442 10.62 -8.03 12.20
C ASN A 442 9.37 -8.41 13.05
N SER A 443 8.19 -7.86 12.73
CA SER A 443 6.96 -8.15 13.49
C SER A 443 6.67 -9.64 13.59
N ALA A 444 6.74 -10.37 12.46
CA ALA A 444 6.51 -11.81 12.42
C ALA A 444 7.48 -12.59 13.32
N GLY A 445 8.77 -12.19 13.35
CA GLY A 445 9.80 -12.77 14.22
C GLY A 445 9.50 -12.65 15.72
N GLN A 446 8.67 -11.68 16.12
CA GLN A 446 8.33 -11.43 17.52
C GLN A 446 7.08 -12.18 17.98
N ALA A 447 6.29 -12.75 17.06
CA ALA A 447 4.97 -13.27 17.37
C ALA A 447 5.01 -14.37 18.45
N GLU A 448 5.94 -15.31 18.35
CA GLU A 448 6.09 -16.39 19.35
C GLU A 448 6.42 -15.84 20.75
N LYS A 449 7.36 -14.88 20.83
CA LYS A 449 7.74 -14.24 22.09
C LYS A 449 6.55 -13.54 22.73
N ILE A 450 5.76 -12.84 21.92
CA ILE A 450 4.55 -12.15 22.39
C ILE A 450 3.54 -13.16 22.93
N VAL A 451 3.23 -14.22 22.16
CA VAL A 451 2.31 -15.28 22.59
C VAL A 451 2.74 -15.91 23.91
N LYS A 452 4.04 -16.12 24.14
CA LYS A 452 4.55 -16.69 25.41
C LYS A 452 4.47 -15.70 26.58
N SER A 453 4.64 -14.40 26.33
CA SER A 453 4.70 -13.37 27.38
C SER A 453 3.34 -12.81 27.83
N ILE A 454 2.27 -12.99 27.06
CA ILE A 454 0.95 -12.41 27.38
C ILE A 454 0.41 -12.99 28.69
N THR A 455 -0.03 -12.12 29.60
CA THR A 455 -0.69 -12.49 30.85
C THR A 455 -2.22 -12.45 30.72
N ASN A 456 -2.92 -13.21 31.58
CA ASN A 456 -4.39 -13.20 31.63
C ASN A 456 -4.95 -11.81 31.95
N GLU A 457 -4.29 -11.08 32.85
CA GLU A 457 -4.70 -9.73 33.25
C GLU A 457 -4.60 -8.75 32.07
N ALA A 458 -3.45 -8.70 31.41
CA ALA A 458 -3.24 -7.81 30.27
C ALA A 458 -4.19 -8.12 29.10
N PHE A 459 -4.48 -9.40 28.86
CA PHE A 459 -5.46 -9.80 27.87
C PHE A 459 -6.89 -9.40 28.26
N ARG A 460 -7.33 -9.65 29.50
CA ARG A 460 -8.67 -9.25 29.96
C ARG A 460 -8.86 -7.74 29.92
N GLN A 461 -7.82 -6.98 30.27
CA GLN A 461 -7.82 -5.53 30.13
C GLN A 461 -8.00 -5.13 28.67
N TRP A 462 -7.22 -5.73 27.75
CA TRP A 462 -7.37 -5.46 26.32
C TRP A 462 -8.78 -5.77 25.81
N VAL A 463 -9.39 -6.89 26.22
CA VAL A 463 -10.78 -7.23 25.86
C VAL A 463 -11.77 -6.17 26.36
N LYS A 464 -11.65 -5.72 27.61
CA LYS A 464 -12.53 -4.66 28.16
C LYS A 464 -12.39 -3.33 27.43
N GLU A 465 -11.15 -2.96 27.09
CA GLU A 465 -10.84 -1.70 26.40
C GLU A 465 -11.31 -1.69 24.94
N ASN A 466 -11.22 -2.83 24.25
CA ASN A 466 -11.42 -2.92 22.80
C ASN A 466 -12.72 -3.61 22.37
N LEU A 467 -13.33 -4.43 23.22
CA LEU A 467 -14.54 -5.21 22.93
C LEU A 467 -15.68 -4.96 23.94
N GLY A 468 -15.58 -3.88 24.74
CA GLY A 468 -16.62 -3.52 25.71
C GLY A 468 -18.00 -3.30 25.08
N LEU A 469 -19.07 -3.56 25.83
CA LEU A 469 -20.46 -3.51 25.36
C LEU A 469 -20.94 -2.13 24.88
N ASN A 470 -20.24 -1.07 25.27
CA ASN A 470 -20.50 0.32 24.84
C ASN A 470 -19.43 0.87 23.89
N LYS A 471 -18.59 0.00 23.31
CA LYS A 471 -17.42 0.36 22.48
C LYS A 471 -17.61 0.04 20.99
N PHE A 472 -18.84 -0.20 20.55
CA PHE A 472 -19.13 -0.47 19.15
C PHE A 472 -20.27 0.37 18.58
N TYR A 473 -20.35 0.40 17.26
CA TYR A 473 -21.55 0.74 16.51
C TYR A 473 -21.91 -0.41 15.58
N ILE A 474 -23.15 -0.40 15.07
CA ILE A 474 -23.64 -1.44 14.16
C ILE A 474 -23.85 -0.84 12.77
N THR A 475 -23.44 -1.56 11.73
CA THR A 475 -23.90 -1.31 10.36
C THR A 475 -24.69 -2.50 9.85
N GLY A 476 -25.67 -2.25 8.97
CA GLY A 476 -26.47 -3.32 8.41
C GLY A 476 -27.09 -2.96 7.06
N VAL A 477 -27.11 -3.95 6.16
CA VAL A 477 -27.87 -3.91 4.91
C VAL A 477 -28.93 -4.99 5.00
N VAL A 478 -30.19 -4.58 4.98
CA VAL A 478 -31.36 -5.47 5.14
C VAL A 478 -32.16 -5.57 3.85
N THR A 479 -33.08 -6.53 3.81
CA THR A 479 -34.03 -6.69 2.70
C THR A 479 -34.97 -5.47 2.60
N PRO A 480 -35.60 -5.22 1.44
CA PRO A 480 -36.54 -4.12 1.28
C PRO A 480 -37.66 -4.13 2.33
N ASN A 481 -38.17 -2.94 2.68
CA ASN A 481 -39.25 -2.69 3.65
C ASN A 481 -38.90 -2.92 5.13
N GLU A 482 -37.70 -3.39 5.48
CA GLU A 482 -37.27 -3.52 6.89
C GLU A 482 -36.61 -2.25 7.45
N ALA A 483 -36.19 -1.35 6.57
CA ALA A 483 -35.57 -0.05 6.90
C ALA A 483 -35.74 0.90 5.70
N PRO A 484 -35.53 2.22 5.85
CA PRO A 484 -35.41 3.14 4.72
C PRO A 484 -34.38 2.63 3.70
N SER A 485 -34.57 2.91 2.41
CA SER A 485 -33.59 2.50 1.41
C SER A 485 -32.23 3.14 1.69
N CYS A 486 -31.13 2.49 1.32
CA CYS A 486 -29.81 3.07 1.56
C CYS A 486 -29.61 4.43 0.88
N ASN A 487 -30.26 4.67 -0.26
CA ASN A 487 -30.28 5.97 -0.91
C ASN A 487 -31.03 7.02 -0.08
N ASP A 488 -32.24 6.69 0.41
CA ASP A 488 -33.04 7.62 1.23
C ASP A 488 -32.35 7.91 2.57
N PHE A 489 -31.81 6.88 3.21
CA PHE A 489 -31.05 6.98 4.45
C PHE A 489 -29.85 7.93 4.30
N TYR A 490 -29.11 7.80 3.19
CA TYR A 490 -28.00 8.69 2.90
C TYR A 490 -28.45 10.12 2.55
N ALA A 491 -29.53 10.28 1.78
CA ALA A 491 -30.07 11.58 1.43
C ALA A 491 -30.56 12.36 2.67
N GLU A 492 -31.25 11.68 3.59
CA GLU A 492 -31.66 12.25 4.88
C GLU A 492 -30.44 12.69 5.71
N TYR A 493 -29.41 11.85 5.77
CA TYR A 493 -28.16 12.20 6.44
C TYR A 493 -27.52 13.46 5.85
N GLN A 494 -27.46 13.60 4.53
CA GLN A 494 -26.91 14.79 3.87
C GLN A 494 -27.72 16.05 4.19
N LYS A 495 -29.06 15.96 4.13
CA LYS A 495 -29.95 17.07 4.50
C LYS A 495 -29.73 17.54 5.94
N ASN A 496 -29.58 16.60 6.87
CA ASN A 496 -29.31 16.90 8.27
C ASN A 496 -27.92 17.53 8.49
N LYS A 497 -26.93 17.17 7.67
CA LYS A 497 -25.59 17.78 7.69
C LYS A 497 -25.64 19.23 7.20
N GLU A 498 -26.35 19.50 6.10
CA GLU A 498 -26.52 20.86 5.57
C GLU A 498 -27.25 21.78 6.56
N ALA A 499 -28.31 21.28 7.21
CA ALA A 499 -29.07 22.04 8.21
C ALA A 499 -28.22 22.46 9.43
N LYS A 500 -27.23 21.65 9.83
CA LYS A 500 -26.30 21.96 10.93
C LYS A 500 -25.20 22.96 10.55
N ASN A 501 -24.95 23.13 9.25
CA ASN A 501 -23.95 24.06 8.71
C ASN A 501 -24.53 25.44 8.35
N VAL A 502 -25.83 25.66 8.56
CA VAL A 502 -26.43 27.00 8.45
C VAL A 502 -26.02 27.81 9.70
N PRO A 503 -25.28 28.93 9.56
CA PRO A 503 -25.00 29.80 10.69
C PRO A 503 -26.31 30.25 11.33
N ALA A 504 -26.42 30.19 12.66
CA ALA A 504 -27.54 30.81 13.36
C ALA A 504 -27.62 32.28 12.92
N LYS A 505 -28.73 32.65 12.28
CA LYS A 505 -28.98 34.02 11.80
C LYS A 505 -29.13 34.99 12.94
#